data_AF-A0A2V8QUW0-F1
#
_entry.id   AF-A0A2V8QUW0-F1
#
_cell.length_a   1.000
_cell.length_b   1.000
_cell.length_c   1.000
_cell.angle_alpha   90.00
_cell.angle_beta   90.00
_cell.angle_gamma   90.00
#
_symmetry.space_group_name_H-M   'P 1'
#
loop_
_entity.id
_entity.type
_entity.pdbx_description
1 polymer ?
#
loop_
_entity_poly.entity_id
_entity_poly.type
_entity_poly.pdbx_seq_one_letter_code
_entity_poly.pdbx_strand_id
1 'polypeptide(L)'
;MKYIFSIALLSLLSLSNAAAQQADYPQLKTEAERLYASSSYARANELYAGADKSGLPPAEVRWVEFRLADTSWRAQAATETSDATKFDEAQKRLEELIRANDKEEERDLVWAEAHESLADLFWTRRDRMNWGAAWPHYQQALDWWAGERDIERARARYLKIVFKAAEPPRQGEYYFYTYYGNYIPLDVLENALKVSAGENEQAHLHFLIAMTMRYA
;
A
#
# COMPACT_ATOMS: atom_id res chain seq x y z
N MET A 1 -37.71 -46.01 -34.67
CA MET A 1 -36.32 -45.69 -34.31
C MET A 1 -35.83 -44.54 -35.18
N LYS A 2 -35.70 -43.33 -34.62
CA LYS A 2 -35.00 -42.20 -35.24
C LYS A 2 -34.17 -41.52 -34.15
N TYR A 3 -32.86 -41.77 -34.20
CA TYR A 3 -31.82 -41.18 -33.35
C TYR A 3 -31.70 -39.68 -33.67
N ILE A 4 -31.95 -38.78 -32.70
CA ILE A 4 -30.94 -38.04 -31.90
C ILE A 4 -29.69 -37.71 -32.71
N PHE A 5 -29.49 -36.42 -33.06
CA PHE A 5 -28.19 -35.74 -33.08
C PHE A 5 -28.38 -34.27 -33.51
N SER A 6 -28.35 -33.35 -32.55
CA SER A 6 -27.99 -31.92 -32.75
C SER A 6 -27.80 -31.23 -31.40
N ILE A 7 -26.75 -31.58 -30.66
CA ILE A 7 -26.24 -30.75 -29.55
C ILE A 7 -24.72 -30.82 -29.61
N ALA A 8 -24.11 -30.00 -30.45
CA ALA A 8 -22.66 -29.79 -30.45
C ALA A 8 -22.32 -28.44 -31.12
N LEU A 9 -22.91 -27.34 -30.64
CA LEU A 9 -22.47 -26.00 -31.07
C LEU A 9 -22.85 -24.93 -30.04
N LEU A 10 -22.48 -25.10 -28.78
CA LEU A 10 -22.71 -24.04 -27.76
C LEU A 10 -21.59 -23.90 -26.72
N SER A 11 -20.37 -24.31 -27.05
CA SER A 11 -19.22 -24.29 -26.13
C SER A 11 -18.04 -23.42 -26.60
N LEU A 12 -18.15 -22.74 -27.75
CA LEU A 12 -17.06 -21.93 -28.33
C LEU A 12 -17.20 -20.41 -28.11
N LEU A 13 -18.29 -19.93 -27.52
CA LEU A 13 -18.51 -18.48 -27.28
C LEU A 13 -18.00 -17.99 -25.91
N SER A 14 -17.69 -18.89 -24.98
CA SER A 14 -17.24 -18.52 -23.63
C SER A 14 -15.74 -18.19 -23.54
N LEU A 15 -14.93 -18.69 -24.48
CA LEU A 15 -13.47 -18.48 -24.47
C LEU A 15 -13.08 -17.10 -25.00
N SER A 16 -13.87 -16.53 -25.90
CA SER A 16 -13.61 -15.21 -26.49
C SER A 16 -13.75 -14.07 -25.47
N ASN A 17 -14.66 -14.22 -24.50
CA ASN A 17 -14.97 -13.18 -23.53
C ASN A 17 -13.87 -13.06 -22.45
N ALA A 18 -13.33 -14.20 -22.00
CA ALA A 18 -12.22 -14.22 -21.05
C ALA A 18 -10.93 -13.60 -21.65
N ALA A 19 -10.65 -13.90 -22.92
CA ALA A 19 -9.48 -13.33 -23.61
C ALA A 19 -9.59 -11.81 -23.83
N ALA A 20 -10.79 -11.31 -24.14
CA ALA A 20 -11.03 -9.87 -24.30
C ALA A 20 -10.91 -9.12 -22.96
N GLN A 21 -11.49 -9.66 -21.89
CA GLN A 21 -11.47 -9.02 -20.57
C GLN A 21 -10.06 -9.02 -19.95
N GLN A 22 -9.26 -10.04 -20.25
CA GLN A 22 -7.85 -10.07 -19.86
C GLN A 22 -6.97 -9.09 -20.67
N ALA A 23 -7.31 -8.81 -21.93
CA ALA A 23 -6.64 -7.78 -22.72
C ALA A 23 -6.91 -6.35 -22.18
N ASP A 24 -8.02 -6.15 -21.48
CA ASP A 24 -8.42 -4.86 -20.91
C ASP A 24 -7.79 -4.59 -19.53
N TYR A 25 -7.31 -5.62 -18.83
CA TYR A 25 -6.73 -5.47 -17.48
C TYR A 25 -5.58 -4.44 -17.39
N PRO A 26 -4.58 -4.41 -18.31
CA PRO A 26 -3.52 -3.40 -18.26
C PRO A 26 -4.04 -1.96 -18.35
N GLN A 27 -5.10 -1.71 -19.13
CA GLN A 27 -5.72 -0.39 -19.26
C GLN A 27 -6.48 -0.02 -17.98
N LEU A 28 -7.25 -0.97 -17.43
CA LEU A 28 -7.93 -0.83 -16.15
C LEU A 28 -6.94 -0.51 -15.03
N LYS A 29 -5.85 -1.29 -14.93
CA LYS A 29 -4.79 -1.08 -13.93
C LYS A 29 -4.16 0.30 -14.09
N THR A 30 -3.83 0.72 -15.31
CA THR A 30 -3.25 2.05 -15.57
C THR A 30 -4.16 3.16 -15.07
N GLU A 31 -5.46 3.09 -15.37
CA GLU A 31 -6.43 4.09 -14.94
C GLU A 31 -6.67 4.06 -13.42
N ALA A 32 -6.75 2.86 -12.82
CA ALA A 32 -6.89 2.70 -11.38
C ALA A 32 -5.68 3.24 -10.61
N GLU A 33 -4.46 2.98 -11.10
CA GLU A 33 -3.23 3.53 -10.50
C GLU A 33 -3.12 5.04 -10.69
N ARG A 34 -3.62 5.59 -11.80
CA ARG A 34 -3.70 7.05 -11.99
C ARG A 34 -4.63 7.68 -10.95
N LEU A 35 -5.81 7.09 -10.72
CA LEU A 35 -6.76 7.54 -9.71
C LEU A 35 -6.19 7.39 -8.29
N TYR A 36 -5.47 6.31 -8.03
CA TYR A 36 -4.76 6.08 -6.79
C TYR A 36 -3.74 7.20 -6.52
N ALA A 37 -2.90 7.52 -7.50
CA ALA A 37 -1.89 8.58 -7.41
C ALA A 37 -2.52 9.96 -7.16
N SER A 38 -3.75 10.20 -7.65
CA SER A 38 -4.51 11.43 -7.38
C SER A 38 -5.37 11.37 -6.11
N SER A 39 -5.11 10.42 -5.20
CA SER A 39 -5.87 10.20 -3.95
C SER A 39 -7.39 9.95 -4.14
N SER A 40 -7.81 9.55 -5.35
CA SER A 40 -9.20 9.20 -5.67
C SER A 40 -9.48 7.74 -5.33
N TYR A 41 -9.26 7.37 -4.06
CA TYR A 41 -9.24 5.98 -3.60
C TYR A 41 -10.54 5.23 -3.84
N ALA A 42 -11.70 5.88 -3.65
CA ALA A 42 -12.99 5.25 -3.91
C ALA A 42 -13.15 4.80 -5.37
N ARG A 43 -12.75 5.65 -6.33
CA ARG A 43 -12.83 5.33 -7.77
C ARG A 43 -11.80 4.27 -8.17
N ALA A 44 -10.59 4.34 -7.62
CA ALA A 44 -9.58 3.29 -7.83
C ALA A 44 -10.08 1.93 -7.29
N ASN A 45 -10.74 1.92 -6.12
CA ASN A 45 -11.35 0.73 -5.54
C ASN A 45 -12.42 0.13 -6.47
N GLU A 46 -13.32 0.97 -6.99
CA GLU A 46 -14.38 0.56 -7.91
C GLU A 46 -13.82 -0.11 -9.18
N LEU A 47 -12.77 0.46 -9.78
CA LEU A 47 -12.12 -0.14 -10.95
C LEU A 47 -11.51 -1.50 -10.62
N TYR A 48 -10.77 -1.61 -9.52
CA TYR A 48 -10.19 -2.89 -9.11
C TYR A 48 -11.25 -3.93 -8.71
N ALA A 49 -12.41 -3.50 -8.20
CA ALA A 49 -13.51 -4.39 -7.87
C ALA A 49 -14.18 -4.97 -9.13
N GLY A 50 -14.14 -4.24 -10.24
CA GLY A 50 -14.60 -4.70 -11.55
C GLY A 50 -13.59 -5.53 -12.34
N ALA A 51 -12.36 -5.70 -11.85
CA ALA A 51 -11.34 -6.48 -12.55
C ALA A 51 -11.70 -7.97 -12.53
N ASP A 52 -11.71 -8.61 -13.69
CA ASP A 52 -11.77 -10.07 -13.77
C ASP A 52 -10.41 -10.64 -13.38
N LYS A 53 -10.39 -11.36 -12.27
CA LYS A 53 -9.18 -12.04 -11.78
C LYS A 53 -8.93 -13.36 -12.51
N SER A 54 -9.92 -13.88 -13.22
CA SER A 54 -9.86 -15.15 -13.93
C SER A 54 -8.82 -15.05 -15.05
N GLY A 55 -7.74 -15.83 -14.92
CA GLY A 55 -6.66 -15.85 -15.89
C GLY A 55 -5.53 -14.85 -15.63
N LEU A 56 -5.67 -13.92 -14.68
CA LEU A 56 -4.55 -13.06 -14.29
C LEU A 56 -3.39 -13.88 -13.70
N PRO A 57 -2.13 -13.48 -13.94
CA PRO A 57 -1.00 -14.05 -13.23
C PRO A 57 -1.17 -13.91 -11.71
N PRO A 58 -0.66 -14.85 -10.89
CA PRO A 58 -0.81 -14.79 -9.43
C PRO A 58 -0.34 -13.47 -8.80
N ALA A 59 0.72 -12.85 -9.32
CA ALA A 59 1.20 -11.56 -8.87
C ALA A 59 0.19 -10.42 -9.10
N GLU A 60 -0.53 -10.46 -10.22
CA GLU A 60 -1.56 -9.46 -10.54
C GLU A 60 -2.82 -9.68 -9.72
N VAL A 61 -3.20 -10.94 -9.46
CA VAL A 61 -4.30 -11.26 -8.52
C VAL A 61 -4.02 -10.66 -7.14
N ARG A 62 -2.81 -10.89 -6.61
CA ARG A 62 -2.36 -10.32 -5.33
C ARG A 62 -2.35 -8.80 -5.36
N TRP A 63 -1.90 -8.19 -6.45
CA TRP A 63 -1.90 -6.74 -6.62
C TRP A 63 -3.32 -6.16 -6.53
N VAL A 64 -4.29 -6.77 -7.22
CA VAL A 64 -5.70 -6.38 -7.14
C VAL A 64 -6.24 -6.53 -5.72
N GLU A 65 -5.94 -7.64 -5.04
CA GLU A 65 -6.38 -7.88 -3.66
C GLU A 65 -5.84 -6.86 -2.67
N PHE A 66 -4.55 -6.56 -2.80
CA PHE A 66 -3.89 -5.51 -2.04
C PHE A 66 -4.52 -4.14 -2.30
N ARG A 67 -4.67 -3.74 -3.57
CA ARG A 67 -5.25 -2.44 -3.92
C ARG A 67 -6.69 -2.34 -3.43
N LEU A 68 -7.49 -3.40 -3.48
CA LEU A 68 -8.83 -3.41 -2.90
C LEU A 68 -8.82 -3.16 -1.38
N ALA A 69 -7.90 -3.77 -0.64
CA ALA A 69 -7.78 -3.55 0.80
C ALA A 69 -7.28 -2.12 1.12
N ASP A 70 -6.18 -1.69 0.49
CA ASP A 70 -5.57 -0.37 0.73
C ASP A 70 -6.52 0.78 0.36
N THR A 71 -7.13 0.73 -0.82
CA THR A 71 -8.04 1.79 -1.26
C THR A 71 -9.35 1.81 -0.46
N SER A 72 -9.83 0.67 0.04
CA SER A 72 -11.04 0.60 0.86
C SER A 72 -10.90 1.41 2.14
N TRP A 73 -9.82 1.19 2.90
CA TRP A 73 -9.63 1.91 4.16
C TRP A 73 -9.31 3.39 3.92
N ARG A 74 -8.53 3.73 2.88
CA ARG A 74 -8.23 5.12 2.54
C ARG A 74 -9.47 5.90 2.11
N ALA A 75 -10.36 5.26 1.35
CA ALA A 75 -11.64 5.84 0.99
C ALA A 75 -12.53 6.07 2.22
N GLN A 76 -12.58 5.11 3.15
CA GLN A 76 -13.29 5.27 4.42
C GLN A 76 -12.71 6.42 5.26
N ALA A 77 -11.37 6.55 5.34
CA ALA A 77 -10.68 7.60 6.08
C ALA A 77 -10.92 9.02 5.57
N ALA A 78 -11.40 9.16 4.33
CA ALA A 78 -11.81 10.43 3.73
C ALA A 78 -13.24 10.86 4.12
N THR A 79 -13.96 10.03 4.90
CA THR A 79 -15.33 10.32 5.38
C THR A 79 -15.35 10.63 6.88
N GLU A 80 -16.46 11.17 7.38
CA GLU A 80 -16.67 11.46 8.81
C GLU A 80 -17.46 10.36 9.54
N THR A 81 -17.32 9.11 9.10
CA THR A 81 -18.07 7.98 9.67
C THR A 81 -17.46 7.45 10.97
N SER A 82 -18.31 7.02 11.89
CA SER A 82 -17.92 6.25 13.09
C SER A 82 -17.86 4.74 12.83
N ASP A 83 -18.34 4.28 11.67
CA ASP A 83 -18.35 2.87 11.30
C ASP A 83 -16.92 2.37 11.00
N ALA A 84 -16.48 1.41 11.80
CA ALA A 84 -15.14 0.82 11.72
C ALA A 84 -15.06 -0.39 10.76
N THR A 85 -16.18 -0.92 10.26
CA THR A 85 -16.21 -2.21 9.55
C THR A 85 -15.24 -2.26 8.37
N LYS A 86 -15.19 -1.22 7.52
CA LYS A 86 -14.25 -1.19 6.38
C LYS A 86 -12.78 -1.11 6.80
N PHE A 87 -12.48 -0.49 7.94
CA PHE A 87 -11.11 -0.48 8.47
C PHE A 87 -10.70 -1.87 8.94
N ASP A 88 -11.56 -2.54 9.71
CA ASP A 88 -11.28 -3.86 10.26
C ASP A 88 -11.14 -4.93 9.16
N GLU A 89 -12.00 -4.88 8.14
CA GLU A 89 -11.91 -5.75 6.97
C GLU A 89 -10.63 -5.52 6.17
N ALA A 90 -10.26 -4.26 5.92
CA ALA A 90 -9.04 -3.93 5.20
C ALA A 90 -7.80 -4.34 5.99
N GLN A 91 -7.78 -4.09 7.30
CA GLN A 91 -6.69 -4.50 8.19
C GLN A 91 -6.47 -6.01 8.10
N LYS A 92 -7.54 -6.81 8.27
CA LYS A 92 -7.47 -8.27 8.18
C LYS A 92 -6.93 -8.75 6.84
N ARG A 93 -7.39 -8.16 5.73
CA ARG A 93 -6.92 -8.52 4.38
C ARG A 93 -5.44 -8.18 4.17
N LEU A 94 -4.99 -7.03 4.66
CA LEU A 94 -3.57 -6.64 4.61
C LEU A 94 -2.70 -7.61 5.43
N GLU A 95 -3.14 -7.98 6.63
CA GLU A 95 -2.48 -8.98 7.47
C GLU A 95 -2.42 -10.36 6.79
N GLU A 96 -3.49 -10.77 6.09
CA GLU A 96 -3.52 -12.02 5.31
C GLU A 96 -2.51 -12.00 4.15
N LEU A 97 -2.43 -10.89 3.40
CA LEU A 97 -1.46 -10.71 2.32
C LEU A 97 0.00 -10.77 2.82
N ILE A 98 0.26 -10.17 3.97
CA ILE A 98 1.58 -10.21 4.63
C ILE A 98 1.91 -11.65 5.04
N ARG A 99 1.00 -12.32 5.77
CA ARG A 99 1.22 -13.69 6.27
C ARG A 99 1.43 -14.71 5.16
N ALA A 100 0.82 -14.50 3.99
CA ALA A 100 0.97 -15.39 2.86
C ALA A 100 2.41 -15.45 2.31
N ASN A 101 3.24 -14.42 2.56
CA ASN A 101 4.60 -14.29 2.03
C ASN A 101 5.60 -13.86 3.11
N ASP A 102 5.44 -14.38 4.33
CA ASP A 102 6.27 -13.95 5.46
C ASP A 102 7.72 -14.47 5.37
N LYS A 103 7.94 -15.55 4.60
CA LYS A 103 9.28 -16.07 4.29
C LYS A 103 10.04 -15.09 3.41
N GLU A 104 11.30 -14.84 3.75
CA GLU A 104 12.13 -13.81 3.12
C GLU A 104 12.21 -13.96 1.60
N GLU A 105 12.39 -15.18 1.10
CA GLU A 105 12.48 -15.51 -0.32
C GLU A 105 11.16 -15.37 -1.09
N GLU A 106 10.03 -15.29 -0.39
CA GLU A 106 8.70 -15.13 -0.97
C GLU A 106 8.24 -13.65 -0.95
N ARG A 107 8.96 -12.76 -0.25
CA ARG A 107 8.58 -11.34 -0.12
C ARG A 107 8.65 -10.63 -1.46
N ASP A 108 7.52 -10.06 -1.84
CA ASP A 108 7.35 -9.33 -3.10
C ASP A 108 6.95 -7.87 -2.84
N LEU A 109 6.77 -7.12 -3.93
CA LEU A 109 6.30 -5.74 -3.85
C LEU A 109 4.98 -5.62 -3.08
N VAL A 110 4.06 -6.57 -3.24
CA VAL A 110 2.77 -6.55 -2.55
C VAL A 110 2.96 -6.69 -1.05
N TRP A 111 3.87 -7.56 -0.61
CA TRP A 111 4.22 -7.71 0.80
C TRP A 111 4.72 -6.39 1.41
N ALA A 112 5.64 -5.70 0.74
CA ALA A 112 6.19 -4.42 1.22
C ALA A 112 5.15 -3.29 1.23
N GLU A 113 4.34 -3.18 0.16
CA GLU A 113 3.28 -2.16 0.11
C GLU A 113 2.11 -2.46 1.07
N ALA A 114 1.84 -3.74 1.38
CA ALA A 114 0.87 -4.12 2.40
C ALA A 114 1.33 -3.72 3.80
N HIS A 115 2.63 -3.90 4.11
CA HIS A 115 3.25 -3.38 5.33
C HIS A 115 3.12 -1.86 5.43
N GLU A 116 3.48 -1.11 4.38
CA GLU A 116 3.33 0.35 4.37
C GLU A 116 1.86 0.77 4.55
N SER A 117 0.92 0.12 3.86
CA SER A 117 -0.52 0.39 4.00
C SER A 117 -1.03 0.14 5.41
N LEU A 118 -0.60 -0.95 6.05
CA LEU A 118 -1.03 -1.30 7.40
C LEU A 118 -0.44 -0.33 8.44
N ALA A 119 0.82 0.07 8.26
CA ALA A 119 1.45 1.10 9.05
C ALA A 119 0.70 2.44 8.92
N ASP A 120 0.38 2.85 7.69
CA ASP A 120 -0.42 4.05 7.41
C ASP A 120 -1.79 3.98 8.10
N LEU A 121 -2.48 2.83 8.04
CA LEU A 121 -3.79 2.63 8.66
C LEU A 121 -3.73 2.87 10.18
N PHE A 122 -2.69 2.36 10.85
CA PHE A 122 -2.49 2.60 12.27
C PHE A 122 -2.02 4.02 12.57
N TRP A 123 -1.20 4.61 11.70
CA TRP A 123 -0.54 5.88 11.98
C TRP A 123 -1.37 7.12 11.65
N THR A 124 -2.17 7.06 10.58
CA THR A 124 -2.77 8.27 9.98
C THR A 124 -4.26 8.45 10.30
N ARG A 125 -4.85 7.52 11.06
CA ARG A 125 -6.28 7.54 11.39
C ARG A 125 -6.59 8.57 12.48
N ARG A 126 -7.47 9.53 12.15
CA ARG A 126 -7.77 10.77 12.91
C ARG A 126 -7.86 10.60 14.43
N ASP A 127 -8.58 9.57 14.89
CA ASP A 127 -8.95 9.43 16.31
C ASP A 127 -8.38 8.17 16.96
N ARG A 128 -7.38 7.55 16.29
CA ARG A 128 -6.88 6.20 16.61
C ARG A 128 -5.42 5.99 16.18
N MET A 129 -4.61 7.03 16.23
CA MET A 129 -3.17 6.93 15.94
C MET A 129 -2.52 5.92 16.90
N ASN A 130 -1.82 4.94 16.35
CA ASN A 130 -1.15 3.91 17.12
C ASN A 130 0.27 3.69 16.57
N TRP A 131 1.22 4.47 17.09
CA TRP A 131 2.63 4.36 16.70
C TRP A 131 3.21 2.96 16.98
N GLY A 132 2.89 2.38 18.14
CA GLY A 132 3.40 1.07 18.54
C GLY A 132 2.99 -0.06 17.59
N ALA A 133 1.81 0.03 16.99
CA ALA A 133 1.36 -0.89 15.94
C ALA A 133 1.90 -0.51 14.55
N ALA A 134 2.06 0.78 14.26
CA ALA A 134 2.53 1.25 12.96
C ALA A 134 4.02 0.96 12.71
N TRP A 135 4.88 1.26 13.69
CA TRP A 135 6.33 1.23 13.51
C TRP A 135 6.89 -0.12 13.04
N PRO A 136 6.51 -1.28 13.63
CA PRO A 136 7.01 -2.56 13.16
C PRO A 136 6.70 -2.82 11.68
N HIS A 137 5.56 -2.34 11.18
CA HIS A 137 5.21 -2.47 9.76
C HIS A 137 5.98 -1.50 8.87
N TYR A 138 6.18 -0.24 9.29
CA TYR A 138 7.07 0.68 8.55
C TYR A 138 8.48 0.12 8.45
N GLN A 139 9.02 -0.44 9.54
CA GLN A 139 10.36 -1.02 9.56
C GLN A 139 10.49 -2.15 8.53
N GLN A 140 9.54 -3.09 8.48
CA GLN A 140 9.53 -4.17 7.48
C GLN A 140 9.52 -3.65 6.04
N ALA A 141 8.74 -2.60 5.76
CA ALA A 141 8.73 -1.97 4.44
C ALA A 141 10.06 -1.26 4.13
N LEU A 142 10.64 -0.54 5.08
CA LEU A 142 11.94 0.15 4.94
C LEU A 142 13.06 -0.85 4.67
N ASP A 143 13.12 -1.95 5.39
CA ASP A 143 14.13 -3.00 5.21
C ASP A 143 14.05 -3.62 3.81
N TRP A 144 12.84 -3.85 3.30
CA TRP A 144 12.64 -4.36 1.94
C TRP A 144 13.04 -3.34 0.88
N TRP A 145 12.62 -2.07 1.01
CA TRP A 145 13.01 -1.02 0.08
C TRP A 145 14.53 -0.77 0.09
N ALA A 146 15.21 -0.94 1.23
CA ALA A 146 16.66 -0.82 1.30
C ALA A 146 17.40 -1.93 0.52
N GLY A 147 16.76 -3.08 0.29
CA GLY A 147 17.30 -4.20 -0.49
C GLY A 147 16.92 -4.20 -1.97
N GLU A 148 16.06 -3.29 -2.41
CA GLU A 148 15.55 -3.27 -3.78
C GLU A 148 16.60 -2.82 -4.81
N ARG A 149 16.53 -3.40 -6.01
CA ARG A 149 17.51 -3.15 -7.08
C ARG A 149 17.25 -1.86 -7.85
N ASP A 150 15.99 -1.47 -7.95
CA ASP A 150 15.59 -0.18 -8.53
C ASP A 150 15.84 0.93 -7.51
N ILE A 151 17.08 1.43 -7.48
CA ILE A 151 17.58 2.39 -6.48
C ILE A 151 16.74 3.67 -6.45
N GLU A 152 16.32 4.16 -7.61
CA GLU A 152 15.57 5.41 -7.70
C GLU A 152 14.17 5.25 -7.08
N ARG A 153 13.50 4.14 -7.39
CA ARG A 153 12.22 3.79 -6.75
C ARG A 153 12.37 3.53 -5.26
N ALA A 154 13.37 2.75 -4.88
CA ALA A 154 13.68 2.40 -3.50
C ALA A 154 13.89 3.66 -2.65
N ARG A 155 14.76 4.57 -3.08
CA ARG A 155 15.00 5.87 -2.44
C ARG A 155 13.70 6.65 -2.25
N ALA A 156 12.92 6.81 -3.32
CA ALA A 156 11.69 7.58 -3.27
C ALA A 156 10.68 6.99 -2.26
N ARG A 157 10.57 5.66 -2.20
CA ARG A 157 9.68 4.98 -1.24
C ARG A 157 10.20 5.06 0.20
N TYR A 158 11.50 4.87 0.39
CA TYR A 158 12.14 4.95 1.71
C TYR A 158 11.93 6.34 2.33
N LEU A 159 12.24 7.41 1.59
CA LEU A 159 12.06 8.79 2.03
C LEU A 159 10.58 9.11 2.30
N LYS A 160 9.67 8.64 1.44
CA LYS A 160 8.23 8.82 1.65
C LYS A 160 7.74 8.20 2.95
N ILE A 161 8.20 7.00 3.29
CA ILE A 161 7.85 6.34 4.55
C ILE A 161 8.41 7.14 5.73
N VAL A 162 9.69 7.50 5.71
CA VAL A 162 10.34 8.24 6.80
C VAL A 162 9.64 9.58 7.06
N PHE A 163 9.38 10.37 6.03
CA PHE A 163 8.70 11.65 6.20
C PHE A 163 7.27 11.49 6.68
N LYS A 164 6.51 10.52 6.18
CA LYS A 164 5.14 10.28 6.66
C LYS A 164 5.10 9.76 8.11
N ALA A 165 6.08 8.95 8.51
CA ALA A 165 6.24 8.49 9.89
C ALA A 165 6.60 9.65 10.84
N ALA A 166 7.43 10.58 10.37
CA ALA A 166 7.82 11.77 11.12
C ALA A 166 6.69 12.80 11.20
N GLU A 167 5.88 12.90 10.15
CA GLU A 167 4.86 13.94 9.95
C GLU A 167 3.50 13.31 9.59
N PRO A 168 2.68 12.90 10.59
CA PRO A 168 1.34 12.37 10.33
C PRO A 168 0.43 13.45 9.72
N PRO A 169 -0.64 13.09 9.01
CA PRO A 169 -1.59 14.07 8.48
C PRO A 169 -2.39 14.75 9.60
N ARG A 170 -2.90 15.97 9.33
CA ARG A 170 -3.73 16.78 10.24
C ARG A 170 -3.01 17.14 11.55
N GLN A 171 -1.74 17.52 11.43
CA GLN A 171 -0.98 18.10 12.53
C GLN A 171 -1.68 19.36 13.03
N GLY A 172 -1.97 19.42 14.33
CA GLY A 172 -2.43 20.65 14.95
C GLY A 172 -1.32 21.70 14.94
N GLU A 173 -1.68 22.96 15.18
CA GLU A 173 -0.75 24.11 15.19
C GLU A 173 0.44 23.93 16.17
N TYR A 174 0.28 23.10 17.19
CA TYR A 174 1.30 22.83 18.22
C TYR A 174 2.07 21.52 18.00
N TYR A 175 1.89 20.87 16.85
CA TYR A 175 2.61 19.64 16.55
C TYR A 175 4.11 19.91 16.40
N PHE A 176 4.91 18.99 16.93
CA PHE A 176 6.32 18.85 16.62
C PHE A 176 6.64 17.36 16.51
N TYR A 177 7.68 17.02 15.75
CA TYR A 177 8.16 15.64 15.67
C TYR A 177 8.43 15.08 17.07
N THR A 178 8.04 13.82 17.31
CA THR A 178 7.99 13.12 18.61
C THR A 178 6.84 13.48 19.55
N TYR A 179 5.97 14.44 19.21
CA TYR A 179 4.81 14.80 20.05
C TYR A 179 3.91 13.60 20.39
N TYR A 180 3.68 12.71 19.44
CA TYR A 180 2.88 11.48 19.62
C TYR A 180 3.73 10.25 19.99
N GLY A 181 4.99 10.46 20.38
CA GLY A 181 5.94 9.37 20.65
C GLY A 181 6.47 8.69 19.38
N ASN A 182 6.35 9.32 18.22
CA ASN A 182 6.83 8.80 16.94
C ASN A 182 8.34 8.95 16.75
N TYR A 183 9.12 8.33 17.64
CA TYR A 183 10.57 8.29 17.54
C TYR A 183 11.00 7.31 16.46
N ILE A 184 11.54 7.84 15.36
CA ILE A 184 12.20 7.05 14.32
C ILE A 184 13.64 6.77 14.78
N PRO A 185 14.10 5.51 14.76
CA PRO A 185 15.47 5.14 15.08
C PRO A 185 16.52 5.93 14.29
N LEU A 186 17.62 6.28 14.96
CA LEU A 186 18.66 7.14 14.39
C LEU A 186 19.28 6.54 13.11
N ASP A 187 19.52 5.24 13.11
CA ASP A 187 20.07 4.50 11.96
C ASP A 187 19.16 4.58 10.72
N VAL A 188 17.83 4.54 10.91
CA VAL A 188 16.86 4.75 9.83
C VAL A 188 16.95 6.19 9.28
N LEU A 189 17.06 7.19 10.15
CA LEU A 189 17.20 8.59 9.73
C LEU A 189 18.53 8.85 9.02
N GLU A 190 19.62 8.24 9.48
CA GLU A 190 20.93 8.31 8.83
C GLU A 190 20.92 7.62 7.46
N ASN A 191 20.23 6.48 7.34
CA ASN A 191 20.06 5.81 6.06
C ASN A 191 19.23 6.65 5.08
N ALA A 192 18.15 7.25 5.56
CA ALA A 192 17.37 8.22 4.79
C ALA A 192 18.25 9.39 4.31
N LEU A 193 19.11 9.93 5.17
CA LEU A 193 20.01 11.03 4.82
C LEU A 193 21.00 10.61 3.72
N LYS A 194 21.60 9.41 3.84
CA LYS A 194 22.54 8.87 2.83
C LYS A 194 21.90 8.72 1.45
N VAL A 195 20.63 8.35 1.38
CA VAL A 195 19.93 8.18 0.11
C VAL A 195 19.27 9.45 -0.41
N SER A 196 19.10 10.49 0.43
CA SER A 196 18.49 11.76 0.01
C SER A 196 19.31 12.51 -1.03
N ALA A 197 18.63 13.15 -1.98
CA ALA A 197 19.28 13.85 -3.10
C ALA A 197 19.01 15.36 -3.07
N GLY A 198 17.91 15.80 -2.48
CA GLY A 198 17.52 17.21 -2.43
C GLY A 198 17.97 17.92 -1.15
N GLU A 199 18.34 19.21 -1.27
CA GLU A 199 18.70 20.05 -0.12
C GLU A 199 17.58 20.14 0.92
N ASN A 200 16.32 20.24 0.48
CA ASN A 200 15.17 20.26 1.38
C ASN A 200 14.98 18.93 2.13
N GLU A 201 15.24 17.80 1.48
CA GLU A 201 15.17 16.48 2.11
C GLU A 201 16.26 16.35 3.18
N GLN A 202 17.48 16.76 2.84
CA GLN A 202 18.63 16.75 3.75
C GLN A 202 18.40 17.66 4.96
N ALA A 203 17.90 18.88 4.73
CA ALA A 203 17.58 19.82 5.80
C ALA A 203 16.52 19.24 6.76
N HIS A 204 15.45 18.65 6.23
CA HIS A 204 14.43 18.00 7.04
C HIS A 204 15.02 16.82 7.84
N LEU A 205 15.82 15.96 7.22
CA LEU A 205 16.44 14.82 7.90
C LEU A 205 17.43 15.25 8.98
N HIS A 206 18.23 16.29 8.75
CA HIS A 206 19.08 16.88 9.78
C HIS A 206 18.28 17.39 10.99
N PHE A 207 17.13 18.03 10.75
CA PHE A 207 16.22 18.42 11.82
C PHE A 207 15.71 17.20 12.60
N LEU A 208 15.22 16.16 11.92
CA LEU A 208 14.72 14.94 12.57
C LEU A 208 15.82 14.24 13.39
N ILE A 209 17.03 14.14 12.86
CA ILE A 209 18.20 13.58 13.56
C ILE A 209 18.49 14.38 14.84
N ALA A 210 18.59 15.71 14.73
CA ALA A 210 18.85 16.57 15.88
C ALA A 210 17.77 16.43 16.97
N MET A 211 16.51 16.33 16.56
CA MET A 211 15.38 16.13 17.49
C MET A 211 15.40 14.76 18.15
N THR A 212 15.72 13.69 17.41
CA THR A 212 15.89 12.33 17.97
C THR A 212 17.05 12.29 18.98
N MET A 213 18.16 12.97 18.70
CA MET A 213 19.34 13.00 19.57
C MET A 213 19.18 13.87 20.84
N ARG A 214 18.17 14.73 20.90
CA ARG A 214 17.95 15.63 22.05
C ARG A 214 17.77 14.89 23.39
N TYR A 215 17.29 13.65 23.33
CA TYR A 215 16.94 12.84 24.50
C TYR A 215 17.82 11.60 24.66
N ALA A 216 18.89 11.48 23.86
CA ALA A 216 19.86 10.38 23.92
C ALA A 216 20.91 10.60 25.01
#